data_AF-A0A4T2H0V7-F1
#
_entry.id   AF-A0A4T2H0V7-F1
#
_cell.length_a   1.000
_cell.length_b   1.000
_cell.length_c   1.000
_cell.angle_alpha   90.00
_cell.angle_beta   90.00
_cell.angle_gamma   90.00
#
_symmetry.space_group_name_H-M   'P 1'
#
loop_
_entity.id
_entity.type
_entity.pdbx_description
1 polymer ?
#
loop_
_entity_poly.entity_id
_entity_poly.type
_entity_poly.pdbx_seq_one_letter_code
_entity_poly.pdbx_strand_id
1 'polypeptide(L)'
;MKQYFKQFEERLQVAEEKLDILSDWHIAKGHKGATEIAEECRTAIISLWTEFHRLSEAYLQAEVSHEEFYQANVNNLLGELKKYDNECMASYKKAPDWLLFNFLDKAIKENNLSDGIKRDITSTWHYLRSLVIKDLRERGLL
;
A
#
# COMPACT_ATOMS: atom_id res chain seq x y z
N MET A 1 1.06 9.15 2.30
CA MET A 1 2.46 8.93 2.71
C MET A 1 3.48 9.64 1.82
N LYS A 2 3.68 9.26 0.55
CA LYS A 2 4.72 9.85 -0.32
C LYS A 2 4.74 11.40 -0.37
N GLN A 3 3.57 12.02 -0.50
CA GLN A 3 3.47 13.49 -0.52
C GLN A 3 3.86 14.15 0.82
N TYR A 4 3.54 13.49 1.93
CA TYR A 4 3.91 13.97 3.27
C TYR A 4 5.42 13.89 3.48
N PHE A 5 6.05 12.79 3.08
CA PHE A 5 7.52 12.63 3.11
C PHE A 5 8.22 13.72 2.30
N LYS A 6 7.75 13.97 1.07
CA LYS A 6 8.31 15.01 0.21
C LYS A 6 8.21 16.40 0.83
N GLN A 7 7.04 16.77 1.36
CA GLN A 7 6.86 18.07 2.02
C GLN A 7 7.71 18.21 3.29
N PHE A 8 7.92 17.12 4.00
CA PHE A 8 8.77 17.11 5.19
C PHE A 8 10.25 17.27 4.82
N GLU A 9 10.73 16.55 3.80
CA GLU A 9 12.09 16.67 3.26
C GLU A 9 12.40 18.10 2.78
N GLU A 10 11.49 18.71 2.03
CA GLU A 10 11.62 20.10 1.57
C GLU A 10 11.75 21.08 2.75
N ARG A 11 10.97 20.89 3.83
CA ARG A 11 11.03 21.73 5.03
C ARG A 11 12.31 21.52 5.83
N LEU A 12 12.80 20.29 5.86
CA LEU A 12 14.03 19.92 6.56
C LEU A 12 15.24 20.58 5.91
N GLN A 13 15.35 20.48 4.59
CA GLN A 13 16.43 21.11 3.83
C GLN A 13 16.49 22.62 4.09
N VAL A 14 15.34 23.30 4.10
CA VAL A 14 15.26 24.73 4.43
C VAL A 14 15.74 25.02 5.87
N ALA A 15 15.50 24.11 6.81
CA ALA A 15 15.96 24.28 8.19
C ALA A 15 17.50 24.10 8.30
N GLU A 16 18.06 23.13 7.59
CA GLU A 16 19.52 22.92 7.51
C GLU A 16 20.23 24.12 6.87
N GLU A 17 19.74 24.62 5.74
CA GLU A 17 20.28 25.81 5.07
C GLU A 17 20.29 27.04 5.99
N LYS A 18 19.23 27.22 6.80
CA LYS A 18 19.16 28.33 7.76
C LYS A 18 20.13 28.16 8.92
N LEU A 19 20.37 26.93 9.38
CA LEU A 19 21.34 26.65 10.43
C LEU A 19 22.77 26.90 9.95
N ASP A 20 23.09 26.55 8.70
CA ASP A 20 24.39 26.85 8.09
C ASP A 20 24.64 28.36 8.05
N ILE A 21 23.67 29.15 7.56
CA ILE A 21 23.77 30.61 7.54
C ILE A 21 23.95 31.20 8.95
N LEU A 22 23.22 30.67 9.94
CA LEU A 22 23.30 31.12 11.32
C LEU A 22 24.67 30.80 11.94
N SER A 23 25.19 29.61 11.66
CA SER A 23 26.51 29.17 12.12
C SER A 23 27.62 30.06 11.56
N ASP A 24 27.59 30.32 10.24
CA ASP A 24 28.53 31.23 9.56
C ASP A 24 28.48 32.65 10.14
N TRP A 25 27.28 33.15 10.43
CA TRP A 25 27.10 34.45 11.06
C TRP A 25 27.72 34.49 12.48
N HIS A 26 27.51 33.45 13.28
CA HIS A 26 28.11 33.36 14.61
C HIS A 26 29.64 33.24 14.57
N ILE A 27 30.18 32.50 13.61
CA ILE A 27 31.63 32.40 13.37
C ILE A 27 32.21 33.78 13.03
N ALA A 28 31.59 34.51 12.09
CA ALA A 28 32.03 35.84 11.69
C ALA A 28 31.98 36.86 12.83
N LYS A 29 31.11 36.65 13.84
CA LYS A 29 31.01 37.47 15.05
C LYS A 29 31.88 37.00 16.21
N GLY A 30 32.57 35.87 16.08
CA GLY A 30 33.38 35.28 17.16
C GLY A 30 32.55 34.70 18.31
N HIS A 31 31.26 34.42 18.09
CA HIS A 31 30.35 33.88 19.10
C HIS A 31 30.51 32.35 19.21
N LYS A 32 31.62 31.88 19.81
CA LYS A 32 31.95 30.44 19.88
C LYS A 32 30.82 29.56 20.42
N GLY A 33 30.18 29.94 21.53
CA GLY A 33 29.10 29.14 22.12
C GLY A 33 27.85 29.07 21.23
N ALA A 34 27.57 30.10 20.42
CA ALA A 34 26.43 30.08 19.52
C ALA A 34 26.71 29.24 18.26
N THR A 35 27.96 29.19 17.80
CA THR A 35 28.41 28.27 16.75
C THR A 35 28.32 26.81 17.22
N GLU A 36 28.74 26.50 18.44
CA GLU A 36 28.64 25.14 19.01
C GLU A 36 27.17 24.67 19.08
N ILE A 37 26.27 25.53 19.56
CA ILE A 37 24.83 25.22 19.61
C ILE A 37 24.25 24.99 18.20
N ALA A 38 24.66 25.77 17.20
CA ALA A 38 24.20 25.60 15.82
C ALA A 38 24.64 24.25 15.24
N GLU A 39 25.89 23.82 15.52
CA GLU A 39 26.42 22.54 15.06
C GLU A 39 25.78 21.34 15.79
N GLU A 40 25.50 21.48 17.08
CA GLU A 40 24.72 20.49 17.84
C GLU A 40 23.31 20.32 17.26
N CYS A 41 22.63 21.44 16.94
CA CYS A 41 21.31 21.42 16.31
C CYS A 41 21.36 20.72 14.94
N ARG A 42 22.38 21.01 14.12
CA ARG A 42 22.61 20.35 12.83
C ARG A 42 22.77 18.83 13.02
N THR A 43 23.61 18.42 13.95
CA THR A 43 23.86 16.99 14.23
C THR A 43 22.58 16.28 14.67
N ALA A 44 21.80 16.90 15.55
CA ALA A 44 20.53 16.36 16.01
C ALA A 44 19.51 16.20 14.86
N ILE A 45 19.42 17.19 13.97
CA ILE A 45 18.53 17.15 12.79
C ILE A 45 18.91 16.02 11.84
N ILE A 46 20.19 15.86 11.51
CA ILE A 46 20.68 14.78 10.64
C ILE A 46 20.38 13.40 11.25
N SER A 47 20.56 13.27 12.58
CA SER A 47 20.25 12.03 13.28
C SER A 47 18.75 11.69 13.22
N LEU A 48 17.89 12.67 13.51
CA LEU A 48 16.43 12.50 13.43
C LEU A 48 15.98 12.14 12.01
N TRP A 49 16.59 12.74 10.99
CA TRP A 49 16.30 12.40 9.60
C TRP A 49 16.66 10.97 9.25
N THR A 50 17.82 10.51 9.71
CA THR A 50 18.27 9.13 9.48
C THR A 50 17.32 8.12 10.13
N GLU A 51 16.86 8.40 11.35
CA GLU A 51 15.88 7.55 12.05
C GLU A 51 14.52 7.55 11.35
N PHE A 52 14.06 8.73 10.91
CA PHE A 52 12.81 8.87 10.18
C PHE A 52 12.84 8.13 8.83
N HIS A 53 13.96 8.19 8.10
CA HIS A 53 14.14 7.43 6.86
C HIS A 53 14.01 5.92 7.11
N ARG A 54 14.70 5.40 8.13
CA ARG A 54 14.60 3.98 8.52
C ARG A 54 13.17 3.58 8.89
N LEU A 55 12.47 4.44 9.63
CA LEU A 55 11.06 4.21 9.97
C LEU A 55 10.17 4.18 8.72
N SER A 56 10.42 5.08 7.76
CA SER A 56 9.69 5.13 6.50
C SER A 56 9.88 3.88 5.65
N GLU A 57 11.10 3.35 5.59
CA GLU A 57 11.41 2.11 4.89
C GLU A 57 10.77 0.91 5.56
N ALA A 58 10.87 0.81 6.89
CA ALA A 58 10.22 -0.25 7.66
C ALA A 58 8.70 -0.24 7.45
N TYR A 59 8.09 0.96 7.40
CA TYR A 59 6.67 1.11 7.13
C TYR A 59 6.29 0.67 5.71
N LEU A 60 7.07 1.08 4.69
CA LEU A 60 6.85 0.65 3.29
C LEU A 60 6.97 -0.87 3.15
N GLN A 61 7.94 -1.49 3.81
CA GLN A 61 8.10 -2.95 3.81
C GLN A 61 6.93 -3.65 4.51
N ALA A 62 6.42 -3.09 5.62
CA ALA A 62 5.24 -3.60 6.29
C ALA A 62 3.96 -3.47 5.43
N GLU A 63 3.79 -2.37 4.70
CA GLU A 63 2.68 -2.20 3.74
C GLU A 63 2.75 -3.23 2.60
N VAL A 64 3.93 -3.43 2.01
CA VAL A 64 4.12 -4.45 0.95
C VAL A 64 3.83 -5.85 1.49
N SER A 65 4.30 -6.16 2.71
CA SER A 65 4.01 -7.44 3.37
C SER A 65 2.52 -7.65 3.61
N HIS A 66 1.77 -6.61 3.98
CA HIS A 66 0.32 -6.72 4.16
C HIS A 66 -0.41 -6.94 2.82
N GLU A 67 -0.04 -6.23 1.76
CA GLU A 67 -0.64 -6.44 0.43
C GLU A 67 -0.33 -7.86 -0.07
N GLU A 68 0.92 -8.32 -0.01
CA GLU A 68 1.31 -9.67 -0.44
C GLU A 68 0.61 -10.76 0.37
N PHE A 69 0.56 -10.62 1.70
CA PHE A 69 -0.14 -11.55 2.59
C PHE A 69 -1.65 -11.58 2.29
N TYR A 70 -2.26 -10.42 2.08
CA TYR A 70 -3.64 -10.31 1.69
C TYR A 70 -3.90 -10.99 0.34
N GLN A 71 -3.08 -10.71 -0.67
CA GLN A 71 -3.23 -11.31 -1.99
C GLN A 71 -3.08 -12.83 -1.94
N ALA A 72 -2.15 -13.35 -1.14
CA ALA A 72 -2.01 -14.79 -0.91
C ALA A 72 -3.28 -15.38 -0.29
N ASN A 73 -3.87 -14.72 0.72
CA ASN A 73 -5.09 -15.18 1.38
C ASN A 73 -6.31 -15.17 0.47
N VAL A 74 -6.52 -14.09 -0.31
CA VAL A 74 -7.64 -14.01 -1.26
C VAL A 74 -7.50 -15.08 -2.35
N ASN A 75 -6.29 -15.28 -2.86
CA ASN A 75 -6.04 -16.30 -3.86
C ASN A 75 -6.27 -17.72 -3.30
N ASN A 76 -5.87 -17.98 -2.06
CA ASN A 76 -6.10 -19.27 -1.42
C ASN A 76 -7.60 -19.51 -1.21
N LEU A 77 -8.32 -18.56 -0.61
CA LEU A 77 -9.74 -18.72 -0.27
C LEU A 77 -10.61 -18.91 -1.52
N LEU A 78 -10.49 -18.01 -2.50
CA LEU A 78 -11.25 -18.14 -3.74
C LEU A 78 -10.84 -19.44 -4.47
N GLY A 79 -9.58 -19.86 -4.33
CA GLY A 79 -8.97 -21.02 -4.99
C GLY A 79 -9.60 -22.31 -4.53
N GLU A 80 -9.70 -22.48 -3.22
CA GLU A 80 -10.38 -23.61 -2.60
C GLU A 80 -11.87 -23.65 -2.97
N LEU A 81 -12.55 -22.49 -3.02
CA LEU A 81 -13.95 -22.43 -3.48
C LEU A 81 -14.08 -22.87 -4.95
N LYS A 82 -13.17 -22.45 -5.82
CA LYS A 82 -13.18 -22.84 -7.24
C LYS A 82 -12.87 -24.34 -7.40
N LYS A 83 -11.96 -24.86 -6.59
CA LYS A 83 -11.63 -26.29 -6.57
C LYS A 83 -12.83 -27.12 -6.15
N TYR A 84 -13.53 -26.73 -5.08
CA TYR A 84 -14.77 -27.38 -4.66
C TYR A 84 -15.84 -27.39 -5.76
N ASP A 85 -16.07 -26.24 -6.42
CA ASP A 85 -17.02 -26.15 -7.53
C ASP A 85 -16.62 -27.09 -8.69
N ASN A 86 -15.32 -27.15 -9.03
CA ASN A 86 -14.81 -28.05 -10.07
C ASN A 86 -14.99 -29.53 -9.71
N GLU A 87 -14.72 -29.92 -8.47
CA GLU A 87 -14.93 -31.28 -7.97
C GLU A 87 -16.41 -31.68 -8.02
N CYS A 88 -17.30 -30.76 -7.65
CA CYS A 88 -18.74 -30.97 -7.79
C CYS A 88 -19.12 -31.13 -9.27
N MET A 89 -18.66 -30.25 -10.15
CA MET A 89 -18.95 -30.35 -11.60
C MET A 89 -18.52 -31.68 -12.20
N ALA A 90 -17.37 -32.24 -11.77
CA ALA A 90 -16.89 -33.54 -12.26
C ALA A 90 -17.88 -34.69 -11.97
N SER A 91 -18.75 -34.52 -10.96
CA SER A 91 -19.74 -35.51 -10.55
C SER A 91 -21.10 -35.35 -11.24
N TYR A 92 -21.34 -34.27 -11.98
CA TYR A 92 -22.62 -33.97 -12.62
C TYR A 92 -22.51 -33.82 -14.14
N LYS A 93 -23.46 -34.39 -14.89
CA LYS A 93 -23.52 -34.26 -16.36
C LYS A 93 -23.73 -32.82 -16.85
N LYS A 94 -24.27 -31.95 -16.00
CA LYS A 94 -24.47 -30.52 -16.25
C LYS A 94 -24.06 -29.77 -15.00
N ALA A 95 -23.31 -28.68 -15.19
CA ALA A 95 -22.88 -27.82 -14.10
C ALA A 95 -24.10 -27.29 -13.33
N PRO A 96 -24.24 -27.60 -12.02
CA PRO A 96 -25.37 -27.14 -11.25
C PRO A 96 -25.37 -25.62 -11.07
N ASP A 97 -26.56 -25.01 -11.13
CA ASP A 97 -26.74 -23.56 -11.01
C ASP A 97 -26.54 -23.04 -9.57
N TRP A 98 -26.48 -23.94 -8.59
CA TRP A 98 -26.21 -23.61 -7.18
C TRP A 98 -24.72 -23.55 -6.84
N LEU A 99 -23.84 -23.95 -7.76
CA LEU A 99 -22.40 -23.76 -7.59
C LEU A 99 -22.07 -22.27 -7.61
N LEU A 100 -21.22 -21.84 -6.68
CA LEU A 100 -20.98 -20.43 -6.39
C LEU A 100 -20.55 -19.68 -7.65
N PHE A 101 -19.58 -20.20 -8.38
CA PHE A 101 -19.06 -19.53 -9.57
C PHE A 101 -20.05 -19.55 -10.74
N ASN A 102 -20.91 -20.56 -10.86
CA ASN A 102 -21.96 -20.61 -11.88
C ASN A 102 -23.09 -19.62 -11.57
N PHE A 103 -23.54 -19.58 -10.31
CA PHE A 103 -24.52 -18.64 -9.83
C PHE A 103 -24.06 -17.19 -10.07
N LEU A 104 -22.82 -16.90 -9.71
CA LEU A 104 -22.25 -15.56 -9.87
C LEU A 104 -22.00 -15.21 -11.34
N ASP A 105 -21.52 -16.14 -12.15
CA ASP A 105 -21.35 -15.93 -13.60
C ASP A 105 -22.71 -15.65 -14.29
N LYS A 106 -23.79 -16.30 -13.82
CA LYS A 106 -25.16 -15.99 -14.25
C LYS A 106 -25.59 -14.59 -13.80
N ALA A 107 -25.44 -14.26 -12.53
CA ALA A 107 -25.83 -12.95 -11.98
C ALA A 107 -25.08 -11.78 -12.67
N ILE A 108 -23.78 -11.94 -12.92
CA ILE A 108 -22.96 -10.92 -13.62
C ILE A 108 -23.47 -10.70 -15.05
N LYS A 109 -23.80 -11.77 -15.78
CA LYS A 109 -24.33 -11.68 -17.14
C LYS A 109 -25.73 -11.06 -17.18
N GLU A 110 -26.62 -11.50 -16.29
CA GLU A 110 -28.01 -11.03 -16.24
C GLU A 110 -28.12 -9.55 -15.87
N ASN A 111 -27.19 -9.04 -15.05
CA ASN A 111 -27.21 -7.66 -14.57
C ASN A 111 -26.20 -6.75 -15.30
N ASN A 112 -25.55 -7.24 -16.36
CA ASN A 112 -24.54 -6.50 -17.12
C ASN A 112 -23.42 -5.91 -16.25
N LEU A 113 -23.03 -6.62 -15.19
CA LEU A 113 -22.06 -6.17 -14.17
C LEU A 113 -20.60 -6.44 -14.56
N SER A 114 -20.36 -6.91 -15.78
CA SER A 114 -19.03 -7.33 -16.23
C SER A 114 -18.06 -6.17 -16.47
N ASP A 115 -18.54 -4.93 -16.46
CA ASP A 115 -17.73 -3.70 -16.60
C ASP A 115 -16.71 -3.76 -17.76
N GLY A 116 -17.11 -4.37 -18.88
CA GLY A 116 -16.26 -4.53 -20.08
C GLY A 116 -15.31 -5.73 -20.07
N ILE A 117 -15.30 -6.57 -19.02
CA ILE A 117 -14.46 -7.78 -18.93
C ILE A 117 -15.03 -8.85 -19.88
N LYS A 118 -14.36 -9.09 -21.01
CA LYS A 118 -14.73 -10.14 -21.98
C LYS A 118 -14.10 -11.49 -21.62
N ARG A 119 -14.93 -12.54 -21.62
CA ARG A 119 -14.71 -13.94 -21.17
C ARG A 119 -13.36 -14.59 -21.53
N ASP A 120 -12.79 -15.30 -20.55
CA ASP A 120 -12.50 -16.76 -20.59
C ASP A 120 -12.12 -17.26 -19.18
N ILE A 121 -13.09 -17.64 -18.33
CA ILE A 121 -12.89 -18.30 -17.01
C ILE A 121 -12.08 -17.49 -15.96
N THR A 122 -11.57 -16.33 -16.37
CA THR A 122 -10.82 -15.33 -15.63
C THR A 122 -11.72 -14.21 -15.13
N SER A 123 -12.98 -14.09 -15.58
CA SER A 123 -13.81 -12.92 -15.25
C SER A 123 -14.42 -12.95 -13.85
N THR A 124 -15.06 -14.05 -13.42
CA THR A 124 -15.75 -14.08 -12.11
C THR A 124 -14.78 -14.03 -10.94
N TRP A 125 -13.67 -14.77 -11.06
CA TRP A 125 -12.58 -14.74 -10.08
C TRP A 125 -11.99 -13.33 -9.91
N HIS A 126 -11.58 -12.72 -11.02
CA HIS A 126 -10.96 -11.39 -10.98
C HIS A 126 -11.97 -10.32 -10.56
N TYR A 127 -13.22 -10.46 -10.97
CA TYR A 127 -14.30 -9.57 -10.56
C TYR A 127 -14.53 -9.62 -9.06
N LEU A 128 -14.72 -10.81 -8.46
CA LEU A 128 -14.86 -10.95 -7.01
C LEU A 128 -13.65 -10.42 -6.26
N ARG A 129 -12.44 -10.78 -6.71
CA ARG A 129 -11.19 -10.26 -6.14
C ARG A 129 -11.14 -8.73 -6.19
N SER A 130 -11.57 -8.12 -7.30
CA SER A 130 -11.60 -6.67 -7.45
C SER A 130 -12.62 -6.00 -6.52
N LEU A 131 -13.79 -6.62 -6.29
CA LEU A 131 -14.79 -6.12 -5.36
C LEU A 131 -14.29 -6.17 -3.91
N VAL A 132 -13.63 -7.26 -3.51
CA VAL A 132 -13.05 -7.38 -2.16
C VAL A 132 -11.93 -6.35 -1.97
N ILE A 133 -11.02 -6.19 -2.95
CA ILE A 133 -9.99 -5.15 -2.91
C ILE A 133 -10.60 -3.75 -2.78
N LYS A 134 -11.66 -3.47 -3.55
CA LYS A 134 -12.34 -2.17 -3.55
C LYS A 134 -12.97 -1.87 -2.19
N ASP A 135 -13.77 -2.78 -1.64
CA ASP A 135 -14.45 -2.61 -0.34
C ASP A 135 -13.44 -2.35 0.79
N LEU A 136 -12.32 -3.07 0.79
CA LEU A 136 -11.30 -2.92 1.83
C LEU A 136 -10.51 -1.60 1.71
N ARG A 137 -10.20 -1.14 0.50
CA ARG A 137 -9.61 0.20 0.28
C ARG A 137 -10.56 1.30 0.72
N GLU A 138 -11.84 1.17 0.41
CA GLU A 138 -12.87 2.12 0.86
C GLU A 138 -12.98 2.18 2.40
N ARG A 139 -12.64 1.09 3.09
CA ARG A 139 -12.59 0.99 4.56
C ARG A 139 -11.22 1.33 5.17
N GLY A 140 -10.19 1.61 4.36
CA GLY A 140 -8.83 1.90 4.84
C GLY A 140 -8.12 0.69 5.47
N LEU A 141 -8.48 -0.52 5.06
CA LEU A 141 -7.88 -1.78 5.52
C LEU A 141 -6.77 -2.29 4.56
N LEU A 142 -6.63 -1.64 3.40
CA LEU A 142 -5.62 -1.78 2.34
C LEU A 142 -5.29 -0.38 1.82
#